data_AF-A0A954K0Z5-F1
#
_entry.id   AF-A0A954K0Z5-F1
#
_cell.length_a   1.000
_cell.length_b   1.000
_cell.length_c   1.000
_cell.angle_alpha   90.00
_cell.angle_beta   90.00
_cell.angle_gamma   90.00
#
_symmetry.space_group_name_H-M   'P 1'
#
loop_
_entity.id
_entity.type
_entity.pdbx_description
1 polymer ?
#
loop_
_entity_poly.entity_id
_entity_poly.type
_entity_poly.pdbx_seq_one_letter_code
_entity_poly.pdbx_strand_id
1 'polypeptide(L)'
;MTIRFTCIGCESVLKIKDEKAGSKGRCPKCKAEFMVPFASADEDQDEESSLGNNALPMDDPDMPLELTPQVEDHPDFDPLDVLSGPKSTAQTSGTKSASGASGKKPSVAELMREFESVRKKDRRKDSESEVGRPTVSSTPAQTVGTATNALSRAYQQKRESANAPVISVKDAKAAEQRALLIQFLLKKAGPIVAAVLVFIGAYYWYMTQEFYSGIPLFPVSGKVISQSSDVAGLRVLFTPVISGISDPRGSAEAVTAQDGSFELIYMEPHKGAPAGKYEVSVYGASGVPLSLSEGTPMLTVSDTEPNNFQIKL
;
A
#
# COMPACT_ATOMS: atom_id res chain seq x y z
N MET A 1 -11.24 11.05 38.04
CA MET A 1 -11.02 9.60 38.26
C MET A 1 -9.62 9.25 37.76
N THR A 2 -9.24 7.96 37.68
CA THR A 2 -7.95 7.54 37.12
C THR A 2 -8.13 6.49 36.03
N ILE A 3 -7.55 6.74 34.86
CA ILE A 3 -7.45 5.81 33.73
C ILE A 3 -6.31 4.82 33.98
N ARG A 4 -6.55 3.52 33.78
CA ARG A 4 -5.51 2.49 33.77
C ARG A 4 -4.96 2.38 32.34
N PHE A 5 -3.69 2.71 32.14
CA PHE A 5 -3.03 2.68 30.84
C PHE A 5 -1.83 1.74 30.86
N THR A 6 -1.71 0.86 29.87
CA THR A 6 -0.56 -0.03 29.69
C THR A 6 0.47 0.62 28.78
N CYS A 7 1.71 0.78 29.26
CA CYS A 7 2.77 1.37 28.46
C CYS A 7 3.22 0.43 27.33
N ILE A 8 3.19 0.89 26.08
CA ILE A 8 3.58 0.09 24.90
C ILE A 8 5.06 -0.35 24.93
N GLY A 9 5.94 0.40 25.61
CA GLY A 9 7.37 0.09 25.64
C GLY A 9 7.80 -0.92 26.71
N CYS A 10 7.04 -1.09 27.79
CA CYS A 10 7.45 -1.97 28.91
C CYS A 10 6.28 -2.70 29.59
N GLU A 11 5.08 -2.59 29.04
CA GLU A 11 3.84 -3.26 29.47
C GLU A 11 3.40 -2.98 30.90
N SER A 12 4.03 -2.02 31.60
CA SER A 12 3.64 -1.65 32.95
C SER A 12 2.29 -0.93 32.96
N VAL A 13 1.37 -1.38 33.82
CA VAL A 13 0.08 -0.71 34.08
C VAL A 13 0.30 0.54 34.93
N LEU A 14 -0.06 1.70 34.40
CA LEU A 14 0.05 3.00 35.05
C LEU A 14 -1.36 3.53 35.39
N LYS A 15 -1.51 4.11 36.59
CA LYS A 15 -2.72 4.84 36.98
C LYS A 15 -2.51 6.32 36.69
N ILE A 16 -3.19 6.85 35.67
CA ILE A 16 -3.05 8.23 35.21
C ILE A 16 -4.33 8.99 35.60
N LYS A 17 -4.20 10.21 36.13
CA LYS A 17 -5.37 11.06 36.42
C LYS A 17 -6.03 11.52 35.13
N ASP A 18 -7.36 11.60 35.10
CA ASP A 18 -8.14 12.02 33.92
C ASP A 18 -7.75 13.40 33.39
N GLU A 19 -7.25 14.30 34.25
CA GLU A 19 -6.75 15.62 33.86
C GLU A 19 -5.60 15.57 32.83
N LYS A 20 -4.94 14.41 32.70
CA LYS A 20 -3.88 14.17 31.71
C LYS A 20 -4.37 13.45 30.45
N ALA A 21 -5.65 13.15 30.34
CA ALA A 21 -6.25 12.64 29.12
C ALA A 21 -5.97 13.59 27.95
N GLY A 22 -5.58 13.04 26.79
CA GLY A 22 -5.19 13.81 25.60
C GLY A 22 -3.81 14.47 25.65
N SER A 23 -3.12 14.47 26.80
CA SER A 23 -1.78 15.05 26.92
C SER A 23 -0.67 14.03 26.59
N LYS A 24 0.51 14.55 26.21
CA LYS A 24 1.71 13.72 26.01
C LYS A 24 2.32 13.35 27.37
N GLY A 25 2.27 12.07 27.71
CA GLY A 25 2.87 11.49 28.91
C GLY A 25 4.21 10.81 28.63
N ARG A 26 5.01 10.62 29.68
CA ARG A 26 6.22 9.77 29.65
C ARG A 26 6.09 8.67 30.68
N CYS A 27 6.48 7.44 30.29
CA CYS A 27 6.46 6.32 31.21
C CYS A 27 7.55 6.48 32.29
N PRO A 28 7.24 6.32 33.59
CA PRO A 28 8.26 6.43 34.64
C PRO A 28 9.28 5.29 34.61
N LYS A 29 8.95 4.12 34.03
CA LYS A 29 9.86 2.98 33.92
C LYS A 29 10.79 3.07 32.71
N CYS A 30 10.25 3.20 31.50
CA CYS A 30 11.03 3.15 30.26
C CYS A 30 11.23 4.51 29.56
N LYS A 31 10.64 5.59 30.09
CA LYS A 31 10.69 6.96 29.52
C LYS A 31 10.09 7.11 28.12
N ALA A 32 9.44 6.08 27.57
CA ALA A 32 8.73 6.17 26.30
C ALA A 32 7.64 7.26 26.36
N GLU A 33 7.56 8.07 25.31
CA GLU A 33 6.52 9.06 25.11
C GLU A 33 5.26 8.39 24.56
N PHE A 34 4.10 8.69 25.14
CA PHE A 34 2.81 8.19 24.68
C PHE A 34 1.72 9.25 24.84
N MET A 35 0.64 9.13 24.07
CA MET A 35 -0.52 10.00 24.18
C MET A 35 -1.58 9.27 25.02
N VAL A 36 -2.06 9.91 26.10
CA VAL A 36 -3.11 9.33 26.94
C VAL A 36 -4.42 9.41 26.17
N PRO A 37 -5.13 8.29 25.90
CA PRO A 37 -6.42 8.35 25.24
C PRO A 37 -7.41 9.14 26.10
N PHE A 38 -8.32 9.87 25.46
CA PHE A 38 -9.47 10.42 26.18
C PHE A 38 -10.29 9.25 26.71
N ALA A 39 -10.67 9.30 27.98
CA ALA A 39 -11.76 8.43 28.45
C ALA A 39 -12.94 8.77 27.54
N SER A 40 -13.37 7.83 26.70
CA SER A 40 -14.62 8.01 25.98
C SER A 40 -15.67 8.28 27.06
N ALA A 41 -16.38 9.39 26.91
CA ALA A 41 -17.49 9.73 27.77
C ALA A 41 -18.66 8.80 27.40
N ASP A 42 -18.46 7.49 27.56
CA ASP A 42 -19.47 6.50 27.31
C ASP A 42 -20.24 6.32 28.63
N GLU A 43 -21.43 6.92 28.61
CA GLU A 43 -22.65 6.30 29.11
C GLU A 43 -22.58 5.77 30.55
N ASP A 44 -22.97 6.65 31.48
CA ASP A 44 -23.67 6.27 32.71
C ASP A 44 -25.00 5.54 32.35
N GLN A 45 -24.94 4.34 31.78
CA GLN A 45 -26.05 3.40 31.80
C GLN A 45 -25.91 2.55 33.07
N ASP A 46 -26.41 3.13 34.16
CA ASP A 46 -27.01 2.40 35.25
C ASP A 46 -28.20 1.56 34.70
N GLU A 47 -27.92 0.44 34.06
CA GLU A 47 -28.90 -0.63 33.81
C GLU A 47 -28.88 -1.58 35.00
N GLU A 48 -29.47 -1.06 36.08
CA GLU A 48 -30.15 -1.83 37.11
C GLU A 48 -31.39 -2.49 36.46
N SER A 49 -31.21 -3.63 35.78
CA SER A 49 -32.30 -4.50 35.38
C SER A 49 -32.14 -5.87 36.04
N SER A 50 -32.59 -5.87 37.28
CA SER A 50 -32.92 -7.04 38.08
C SER A 50 -34.03 -7.91 37.46
N LEU A 51 -33.93 -9.22 37.75
CA LEU A 51 -34.97 -10.26 37.81
C LEU A 51 -35.10 -11.21 36.59
N GLY A 52 -34.69 -12.46 36.84
CA GLY A 52 -35.01 -13.61 35.99
C GLY A 52 -34.43 -14.91 36.53
N ASN A 53 -34.90 -15.33 37.70
CA ASN A 53 -34.55 -16.56 38.43
C ASN A 53 -34.30 -17.80 37.55
N ASN A 54 -33.15 -18.45 37.74
CA ASN A 54 -33.10 -19.91 37.88
C ASN A 54 -31.88 -20.32 38.71
N ALA A 55 -32.16 -20.60 39.98
CA ALA A 55 -31.23 -21.18 40.92
C ALA A 55 -30.93 -22.64 40.55
N LEU A 56 -29.65 -22.96 40.38
CA LEU A 56 -29.13 -24.29 40.67
C LEU A 56 -28.07 -24.16 41.78
N PRO A 57 -28.15 -24.98 42.84
CA PRO A 57 -27.17 -24.98 43.91
C PRO A 57 -25.96 -25.78 43.44
N MET A 58 -24.81 -25.12 43.35
CA MET A 58 -23.52 -25.80 43.24
C MET A 58 -22.74 -25.42 44.49
N ASP A 59 -22.57 -26.42 45.35
CA ASP A 59 -21.69 -26.41 46.51
C ASP A 59 -20.27 -25.98 46.08
N ASP A 60 -19.77 -24.91 46.69
CA ASP A 60 -18.38 -24.47 46.63
C ASP A 60 -17.50 -25.44 47.43
N PRO A 61 -16.54 -26.16 46.82
CA PRO A 61 -15.40 -26.66 47.56
C PRO A 61 -14.41 -25.52 47.81
N ASP A 62 -14.25 -25.16 49.07
CA ASP A 62 -13.14 -24.39 49.64
C ASP A 62 -11.79 -24.81 49.00
N MET A 63 -11.28 -23.99 48.07
CA MET A 63 -9.90 -24.12 47.60
C MET A 63 -8.99 -23.31 48.54
N PRO A 64 -8.07 -23.97 49.27
CA PRO A 64 -7.13 -23.29 50.15
C PRO A 64 -6.14 -22.47 49.32
N LEU A 65 -6.14 -21.17 49.58
CA LEU A 65 -5.22 -20.20 49.01
C LEU A 65 -3.82 -20.37 49.64
N GLU A 66 -3.01 -21.30 49.13
CA GLU A 66 -1.62 -21.47 49.57
C GLU A 66 -0.61 -20.80 48.62
N LEU A 67 0.04 -19.78 49.19
CA LEU A 67 1.48 -19.47 49.07
C LEU A 67 2.00 -19.00 47.70
N THR A 68 1.94 -17.67 47.49
CA THR A 68 2.97 -16.98 46.72
C THR A 68 4.34 -17.25 47.34
N PRO A 69 5.34 -17.73 46.58
CA PRO A 69 6.69 -17.95 47.09
C PRO A 69 7.32 -16.62 47.54
N GLN A 70 7.89 -16.62 48.75
CA GLN A 70 8.72 -15.52 49.23
C GLN A 70 9.94 -15.39 48.33
N VAL A 71 10.05 -14.26 47.63
CA VAL A 71 11.25 -13.86 46.91
C VAL A 71 12.25 -13.42 47.97
N GLU A 72 13.33 -14.19 48.13
CA GLU A 72 14.46 -13.83 49.00
C GLU A 72 15.07 -12.51 48.53
N ASP A 73 15.12 -11.53 49.43
CA ASP A 73 15.84 -10.29 49.25
C ASP A 73 17.34 -10.59 49.13
N HIS A 74 17.85 -10.67 47.90
CA HIS A 74 19.28 -10.63 47.63
C HIS A 74 19.79 -9.19 47.78
N PRO A 75 20.61 -8.87 48.80
CA PRO A 75 21.41 -7.66 48.77
C PRO A 75 22.51 -7.81 47.71
N ASP A 76 22.93 -6.70 47.11
CA ASP A 76 24.06 -6.56 46.19
C ASP A 76 23.75 -6.57 44.67
N PHE A 77 22.66 -5.93 44.24
CA PHE A 77 22.57 -5.42 42.87
C PHE A 77 23.01 -3.96 42.84
N ASP A 78 24.32 -3.72 42.62
CA ASP A 78 24.90 -2.37 42.51
C ASP A 78 24.65 -1.81 41.10
N PRO A 79 23.75 -0.82 40.92
CA PRO A 79 23.35 -0.32 39.61
C PRO A 79 24.48 0.43 38.86
N LEU A 80 25.64 0.65 39.48
CA LEU A 80 26.80 1.28 38.84
C LEU A 80 27.65 0.33 37.99
N ASP A 81 27.56 -0.99 38.21
CA ASP A 81 28.37 -1.97 37.45
C ASP A 81 27.81 -2.20 36.04
N VAL A 82 26.51 -1.98 35.84
CA VAL A 82 25.82 -2.10 34.53
C VAL A 82 26.18 -0.95 33.57
N LEU A 83 26.71 0.18 34.07
CA LEU A 83 27.12 1.32 33.24
C LEU A 83 28.61 1.26 32.85
N SER A 84 29.39 0.35 33.43
CA SER A 84 30.80 0.14 33.11
C SER A 84 30.95 -0.93 32.03
N GLY A 85 30.46 -0.63 30.83
CA GLY A 85 30.53 -1.53 29.68
C GLY A 85 31.96 -2.00 29.36
N PRO A 86 32.14 -3.20 28.77
CA PRO A 86 33.46 -3.74 28.47
C PRO A 86 34.20 -2.86 27.46
N LYS A 87 35.45 -2.53 27.82
CA LYS A 87 36.44 -1.93 26.93
C LYS A 87 36.47 -2.67 25.59
N SER A 88 36.12 -1.94 24.53
CA SER A 88 36.32 -2.35 23.14
C SER A 88 37.81 -2.64 22.89
N THR A 89 38.15 -3.92 22.82
CA THR A 89 39.41 -4.38 22.26
C THR A 89 39.30 -4.31 20.74
N ALA A 90 40.12 -3.44 20.17
CA ALA A 90 40.35 -3.35 18.73
C ALA A 90 40.74 -4.72 18.15
N GLN A 91 40.10 -5.11 17.03
CA GLN A 91 40.62 -6.16 16.17
C GLN A 91 40.62 -5.70 14.72
N THR A 92 41.81 -5.23 14.34
CA THR A 92 42.34 -5.07 12.99
C THR A 92 42.64 -6.42 12.34
N SER A 93 42.13 -6.64 11.13
CA SER A 93 42.75 -7.42 10.03
C SER A 93 41.76 -7.38 8.84
N GLY A 94 42.10 -7.07 7.59
CA GLY A 94 43.39 -7.10 6.90
C GLY A 94 43.24 -7.90 5.59
N THR A 95 43.18 -7.17 4.47
CA THR A 95 43.84 -7.49 3.18
C THR A 95 43.27 -8.59 2.27
N LYS A 96 42.84 -8.18 1.05
CA LYS A 96 43.45 -8.61 -0.23
C LYS A 96 42.83 -7.87 -1.43
N SER A 97 43.50 -6.80 -1.86
CA SER A 97 43.43 -6.29 -3.23
C SER A 97 44.36 -7.11 -4.11
N ALA A 98 43.84 -7.61 -5.24
CA ALA A 98 44.64 -8.07 -6.35
C ALA A 98 44.52 -7.05 -7.50
N SER A 99 45.70 -6.60 -7.93
CA SER A 99 46.01 -5.72 -9.04
C SER A 99 45.72 -6.35 -10.40
N GLY A 100 45.36 -5.54 -11.39
CA GLY A 100 45.72 -5.82 -12.78
C GLY A 100 44.76 -5.29 -13.85
N ALA A 101 44.99 -4.04 -14.30
CA ALA A 101 44.91 -3.60 -15.70
C ALA A 101 44.87 -2.07 -15.74
N SER A 102 46.04 -1.47 -15.97
CA SER A 102 46.20 -0.04 -16.22
C SER A 102 45.60 0.33 -17.58
N GLY A 103 44.29 0.58 -17.61
CA GLY A 103 43.64 1.31 -18.69
C GLY A 103 43.94 2.80 -18.52
N LYS A 104 44.83 3.34 -19.35
CA LYS A 104 45.08 4.78 -19.44
C LYS A 104 43.73 5.47 -19.71
N LYS A 105 43.30 6.32 -18.79
CA LYS A 105 42.14 7.19 -18.99
C LYS A 105 42.41 8.05 -20.24
N PRO A 106 41.53 8.04 -21.26
CA PRO A 106 41.74 8.84 -22.45
C PRO A 106 41.79 10.32 -22.05
N SER A 107 42.82 11.00 -22.52
CA SER A 107 42.99 12.44 -22.30
C SER A 107 41.81 13.17 -22.92
N VAL A 108 41.32 14.22 -22.26
CA VAL A 108 40.24 15.09 -22.77
C VAL A 108 40.56 15.63 -24.17
N ALA A 109 41.85 15.75 -24.51
CA ALA A 109 42.29 16.14 -25.85
C ALA A 109 41.94 15.11 -26.95
N GLU A 110 41.85 13.82 -26.60
CA GLU A 110 41.50 12.74 -27.52
C GLU A 110 39.99 12.70 -27.76
N LEU A 111 39.19 12.93 -26.71
CA LEU A 111 37.73 13.08 -26.78
C LEU A 111 37.30 14.31 -27.61
N MET A 112 38.02 15.44 -27.53
CA MET A 112 37.71 16.61 -28.35
C MET A 112 38.05 16.39 -29.84
N ARG A 113 39.07 15.59 -30.14
CA ARG A 113 39.47 15.29 -31.53
C ARG A 113 38.46 14.37 -32.24
N GLU A 114 37.83 13.47 -31.50
CA GLU A 114 36.83 12.55 -32.03
C GLU A 114 35.51 13.28 -32.39
N PHE A 115 35.10 14.27 -31.60
CA PHE A 115 33.89 15.07 -31.87
C PHE A 115 33.99 16.00 -33.09
N GLU A 116 35.18 16.51 -33.42
CA GLU A 116 35.37 17.34 -34.63
C GLU A 116 35.29 16.53 -35.93
N SER A 117 35.68 15.25 -35.89
CA SER A 117 35.69 14.39 -37.07
C SER A 117 34.27 13.96 -37.51
N VAL A 118 33.36 13.74 -36.57
CA VAL A 118 31.97 13.33 -36.85
C VAL A 118 31.17 14.50 -37.45
N ARG A 119 31.38 15.72 -36.96
CA ARG A 119 30.63 16.91 -37.41
C ARG A 119 30.93 17.32 -38.86
N LYS A 120 32.08 16.90 -39.41
CA LYS A 120 32.45 17.16 -40.82
C LYS A 120 31.82 16.14 -41.79
N LYS A 121 31.39 14.97 -41.31
CA LYS A 121 30.81 13.91 -42.15
C LYS A 121 29.32 14.12 -42.42
N ASP A 122 28.57 14.65 -41.45
CA ASP A 122 27.13 14.89 -41.61
C ASP A 122 26.83 16.09 -42.52
N ARG A 123 27.70 17.10 -42.54
CA ARG A 123 27.49 18.32 -43.35
C ARG A 123 27.64 18.11 -44.87
N ARG A 124 28.09 16.94 -45.32
CA ARG A 124 28.18 16.60 -46.76
C ARG A 124 27.00 15.76 -47.27
N LYS A 125 26.10 15.30 -46.41
CA LYS A 125 24.98 14.44 -46.82
C LYS A 125 23.65 15.18 -47.01
N ASP A 126 23.54 16.42 -46.50
CA ASP A 126 22.31 17.22 -46.57
C ASP A 126 22.30 18.27 -47.72
N SER A 127 23.25 18.20 -48.67
CA SER A 127 23.30 19.13 -49.81
C SER A 127 22.76 18.54 -51.13
N GLU A 128 22.09 17.37 -51.08
CA GLU A 128 21.63 16.66 -52.29
C GLU A 128 20.22 16.07 -52.15
N SER A 129 19.28 16.85 -51.60
CA SER A 129 17.84 16.79 -51.86
C SER A 129 17.30 18.16 -51.37
N GLU A 130 16.38 18.88 -51.99
CA GLU A 130 15.31 18.49 -52.88
C GLU A 130 14.80 19.75 -53.57
N VAL A 131 14.61 19.63 -54.87
CA VAL A 131 13.96 20.61 -55.74
C VAL A 131 12.46 20.57 -55.43
N GLY A 132 11.93 21.63 -54.82
CA GLY A 132 10.52 21.76 -54.50
C GLY A 132 10.06 23.22 -54.49
N ARG A 133 9.99 23.83 -55.68
CA ARG A 133 9.49 25.19 -55.90
C ARG A 133 7.96 25.16 -55.87
N PRO A 134 7.27 25.85 -54.95
CA PRO A 134 5.82 25.99 -55.05
C PRO A 134 5.48 27.00 -56.15
N THR A 135 4.88 26.52 -57.23
CA THR A 135 4.27 27.32 -58.29
C THR A 135 2.99 27.95 -57.74
N VAL A 136 3.04 29.23 -57.39
CA VAL A 136 1.85 29.99 -56.99
C VAL A 136 1.07 30.34 -58.25
N SER A 137 -0.07 29.69 -58.45
CA SER A 137 -1.08 30.07 -59.44
C SER A 137 -1.62 31.47 -59.12
N SER A 138 -1.28 32.43 -59.98
CA SER A 138 -1.89 33.76 -60.02
C SER A 138 -3.23 33.71 -60.76
N THR A 139 -4.34 33.87 -60.04
CA THR A 139 -5.64 34.21 -60.62
C THR A 139 -5.73 35.73 -60.81
N PRO A 140 -5.99 36.25 -62.03
CA PRO A 140 -6.10 37.68 -62.29
C PRO A 140 -7.56 38.10 -62.30
N ALA A 141 -8.17 38.34 -61.14
CA ALA A 141 -9.48 39.00 -61.06
C ALA A 141 -9.74 39.51 -59.65
N GLN A 142 -9.38 40.78 -59.41
CA GLN A 142 -9.92 41.73 -58.40
C GLN A 142 -8.84 42.78 -58.07
N THR A 143 -8.51 43.60 -59.06
CA THR A 143 -7.54 44.71 -58.98
C THR A 143 -8.26 46.04 -58.83
N VAL A 144 -8.89 46.28 -57.68
CA VAL A 144 -9.21 47.67 -57.24
C VAL A 144 -9.15 47.86 -55.71
N GLY A 145 -9.13 46.77 -54.92
CA GLY A 145 -9.01 46.83 -53.45
C GLY A 145 -7.65 46.38 -52.86
N THR A 146 -6.70 45.98 -53.71
CA THR A 146 -5.45 45.31 -53.29
C THR A 146 -4.32 46.25 -52.90
N ALA A 147 -4.29 47.49 -53.43
CA ALA A 147 -3.23 48.45 -53.09
C ALA A 147 -3.35 48.99 -51.65
N THR A 148 -4.57 49.28 -51.20
CA THR A 148 -4.84 49.73 -49.82
C THR A 148 -4.63 48.61 -48.80
N ASN A 149 -4.97 47.37 -49.14
CA ASN A 149 -4.71 46.20 -48.28
C ASN A 149 -3.22 45.82 -48.20
N ALA A 150 -2.45 46.05 -49.27
CA ALA A 150 -1.00 45.86 -49.23
C ALA A 150 -0.32 46.89 -48.31
N LEU A 151 -0.78 48.14 -48.35
CA LEU A 151 -0.28 49.20 -47.48
C LEU A 151 -0.69 48.99 -46.01
N SER A 152 -1.93 48.58 -45.73
CA SER A 152 -2.37 48.31 -44.35
C SER A 152 -1.60 47.15 -43.71
N ARG A 153 -1.32 46.08 -44.48
CA ARG A 153 -0.46 44.97 -44.03
C ARG A 153 0.98 45.40 -43.80
N ALA A 154 1.56 46.20 -44.69
CA ALA A 154 2.92 46.73 -44.49
C ALA A 154 3.00 47.63 -43.24
N TYR A 155 1.94 48.40 -42.96
CA TYR A 155 1.87 49.26 -41.77
C TYR A 155 1.66 48.46 -40.48
N GLN A 156 0.79 47.44 -40.49
CA GLN A 156 0.63 46.51 -39.38
C GLN A 156 1.91 45.73 -39.10
N GLN A 157 2.58 45.23 -40.13
CA GLN A 157 3.86 44.52 -39.99
C GLN A 157 4.94 45.41 -39.36
N LYS A 158 5.01 46.70 -39.72
CA LYS A 158 5.93 47.65 -39.06
C LYS A 158 5.56 47.90 -37.60
N ARG A 159 4.26 48.06 -37.30
CA ARG A 159 3.79 48.30 -35.94
C ARG A 159 4.00 47.10 -35.02
N GLU A 160 3.79 45.89 -35.55
CA GLU A 160 4.08 44.63 -34.85
C GLU A 160 5.59 44.43 -34.68
N SER A 161 6.41 44.77 -35.68
CA SER A 161 7.87 44.70 -35.55
C SER A 161 8.45 45.68 -34.53
N ALA A 162 7.81 46.84 -34.34
CA ALA A 162 8.21 47.84 -33.36
C ALA A 162 7.75 47.52 -31.94
N ASN A 163 6.63 46.79 -31.80
CA ASN A 163 6.12 46.32 -30.51
C ASN A 163 6.63 44.93 -30.12
N ALA A 164 7.39 44.25 -31.01
CA ALA A 164 7.99 42.98 -30.67
C ALA A 164 8.97 43.20 -29.49
N PRO A 165 8.83 42.45 -28.38
CA PRO A 165 9.76 42.58 -27.28
C PRO A 165 11.17 42.29 -27.81
N VAL A 166 12.10 43.22 -27.57
CA VAL A 166 13.51 43.04 -27.93
C VAL A 166 14.05 41.93 -27.04
N ILE A 167 13.97 40.69 -27.53
CA ILE A 167 14.51 39.52 -26.83
C ILE A 167 16.01 39.78 -26.69
N SER A 168 16.46 39.91 -25.43
CA SER A 168 17.87 40.09 -25.14
C SER A 168 18.65 38.92 -25.76
N VAL A 169 19.82 39.20 -26.34
CA VAL A 169 20.71 38.16 -26.90
C VAL A 169 21.02 37.08 -25.86
N LYS A 170 20.99 37.43 -24.56
CA LYS A 170 21.10 36.48 -23.45
C LYS A 170 19.90 35.53 -23.37
N ASP A 171 18.68 36.03 -23.54
CA ASP A 171 17.45 35.23 -23.48
C ASP A 171 17.31 34.31 -24.70
N ALA A 172 17.74 34.77 -25.88
CA ALA A 172 17.79 33.95 -27.09
C ALA A 172 18.73 32.73 -26.92
N LYS A 173 19.94 32.94 -26.37
CA LYS A 173 20.88 31.84 -26.08
C LYS A 173 20.35 30.90 -24.98
N ALA A 174 19.70 31.43 -23.96
CA ALA A 174 19.08 30.63 -22.91
C ALA A 174 17.94 29.75 -23.47
N ALA A 175 17.14 30.28 -24.41
CA ALA A 175 16.08 29.53 -25.09
C ALA A 175 16.64 28.39 -25.95
N GLU A 176 17.72 28.63 -26.70
CA GLU A 176 18.40 27.59 -27.49
C GLU A 176 18.98 26.48 -26.60
N GLN A 177 19.62 26.85 -25.48
CA GLN A 177 20.13 25.87 -24.52
C GLN A 177 19.02 25.02 -23.91
N ARG A 178 17.87 25.63 -23.57
CA ARG A 178 16.69 24.90 -23.08
C ARG A 178 16.13 23.97 -24.14
N ALA A 179 16.05 24.39 -25.41
CA ALA A 179 15.54 23.55 -26.48
C ALA A 179 16.43 22.31 -26.74
N LEU A 180 17.76 22.49 -26.68
CA LEU A 180 18.71 21.37 -26.79
C LEU A 180 18.62 20.42 -25.61
N LEU A 181 18.47 20.95 -24.39
CA LEU A 181 18.31 20.15 -23.19
C LEU A 181 17.00 19.36 -23.22
N ILE A 182 15.91 19.98 -23.66
CA ILE A 182 14.61 19.30 -23.85
C ILE A 182 14.70 18.21 -24.92
N GLN A 183 15.33 18.47 -26.06
CA GLN A 183 15.55 17.44 -27.09
C GLN A 183 16.40 16.28 -26.57
N PHE A 184 17.45 16.58 -25.80
CA PHE A 184 18.29 15.56 -25.20
C PHE A 184 17.51 14.73 -24.17
N LEU A 185 16.72 15.39 -23.31
CA LEU A 185 15.87 14.71 -22.33
C LEU A 185 14.83 13.82 -23.01
N LEU A 186 14.14 14.31 -24.04
CA LEU A 186 13.12 13.51 -24.74
C LEU A 186 13.74 12.33 -25.52
N LYS A 187 14.84 12.55 -26.26
CA LYS A 187 15.40 11.52 -27.16
C LYS A 187 16.34 10.54 -26.48
N LYS A 188 17.12 10.97 -25.49
CA LYS A 188 18.14 10.11 -24.86
C LYS A 188 17.76 9.68 -23.45
N ALA A 189 17.25 10.59 -22.61
CA ALA A 189 16.89 10.24 -21.24
C ALA A 189 15.48 9.65 -21.11
N GLY A 190 14.55 10.08 -21.97
CA GLY A 190 13.14 9.68 -21.99
C GLY A 190 12.90 8.18 -21.94
N PRO A 191 13.50 7.37 -22.85
CA PRO A 191 13.29 5.92 -22.81
C PRO A 191 13.85 5.27 -21.54
N ILE A 192 14.94 5.79 -20.98
CA ILE A 192 15.53 5.28 -19.74
C ILE A 192 14.59 5.57 -18.56
N VAL A 193 14.10 6.81 -18.45
CA VAL A 193 13.14 7.19 -17.38
C VAL A 193 11.85 6.38 -17.50
N ALA A 194 11.33 6.20 -18.71
CA ALA A 194 10.15 5.37 -18.94
C ALA A 194 10.38 3.90 -18.52
N ALA A 195 11.53 3.31 -18.89
CA ALA A 195 11.89 1.96 -18.48
C ALA A 195 12.02 1.82 -16.95
N VAL A 196 12.63 2.81 -16.28
CA VAL A 196 12.73 2.85 -14.82
C VAL A 196 11.35 2.95 -14.17
N LEU A 197 10.45 3.78 -14.69
CA LEU A 197 9.08 3.89 -14.18
C LEU A 197 8.29 2.58 -14.38
N VAL A 198 8.45 1.90 -15.52
CA VAL A 198 7.83 0.58 -15.75
C VAL A 198 8.39 -0.45 -14.77
N PHE A 199 9.70 -0.47 -14.53
CA PHE A 199 10.32 -1.38 -13.58
C PHE A 199 9.86 -1.11 -12.14
N ILE A 200 9.80 0.16 -11.72
CA ILE A 200 9.26 0.56 -10.43
C ILE A 200 7.79 0.14 -10.32
N GLY A 201 6.98 0.38 -11.34
CA GLY A 201 5.57 -0.03 -11.37
C GLY A 201 5.39 -1.56 -11.27
N ALA A 202 6.19 -2.32 -12.00
CA ALA A 202 6.19 -3.79 -11.92
C ALA A 202 6.66 -4.30 -10.56
N TYR A 203 7.68 -3.66 -9.97
CA TYR A 203 8.16 -3.98 -8.62
C TYR A 203 7.12 -3.67 -7.56
N TYR A 204 6.45 -2.51 -7.63
CA TYR A 204 5.34 -2.19 -6.74
C TYR A 204 4.20 -3.19 -6.91
N TRP A 205 3.80 -3.51 -8.14
CA TRP A 205 2.77 -4.51 -8.42
C TRP A 205 3.13 -5.88 -7.83
N TYR A 206 4.38 -6.33 -7.98
CA TYR A 206 4.89 -7.57 -7.41
C TYR A 206 4.93 -7.54 -5.87
N MET A 207 5.35 -6.44 -5.26
CA MET A 207 5.35 -6.28 -3.80
C MET A 207 3.94 -6.16 -3.20
N THR A 208 2.98 -5.62 -3.97
CA THR A 208 1.56 -5.57 -3.58
C THR A 208 0.80 -6.84 -3.89
N GLN A 209 1.37 -7.79 -4.65
CA GLN A 209 0.86 -9.15 -4.64
C GLN A 209 1.23 -9.75 -3.29
N GLU A 210 0.32 -9.63 -2.34
CA GLU A 210 0.39 -10.37 -1.09
C GLU A 210 0.30 -11.86 -1.45
N PHE A 211 1.46 -12.52 -1.53
CA PHE A 211 1.53 -13.96 -1.56
C PHE A 211 1.02 -14.44 -0.22
N TYR A 212 -0.25 -14.84 -0.20
CA TYR A 212 -0.83 -15.50 0.96
C TYR A 212 0.03 -16.70 1.31
N SER A 213 0.79 -16.56 2.40
CA SER A 213 1.70 -17.57 2.95
C SER A 213 1.03 -18.34 4.11
N GLY A 214 -0.29 -18.22 4.22
CA GLY A 214 -1.09 -18.87 5.25
C GLY A 214 -1.44 -20.32 4.91
N ILE A 215 -2.42 -20.84 5.66
CA ILE A 215 -2.94 -22.21 5.55
C ILE A 215 -3.52 -22.41 4.14
N PRO A 216 -3.17 -23.50 3.42
CA PRO A 216 -3.68 -23.73 2.06
C PRO A 216 -5.20 -23.60 1.99
N LEU A 217 -5.67 -22.79 1.03
CA LEU A 217 -7.08 -22.54 0.79
C LEU A 217 -7.58 -23.42 -0.34
N PHE A 218 -8.71 -24.08 -0.10
CA PHE A 218 -9.37 -24.93 -1.09
C PHE A 218 -10.60 -24.19 -1.63
N PRO A 219 -10.83 -24.19 -2.95
CA PRO A 219 -11.98 -23.50 -3.53
C PRO A 219 -13.26 -24.15 -3.02
N VAL A 220 -14.14 -23.33 -2.43
CA VAL A 220 -15.45 -23.75 -1.94
C VAL A 220 -16.49 -22.95 -2.70
N SER A 221 -17.37 -23.66 -3.41
CA SER A 221 -18.53 -23.07 -4.07
C SER A 221 -19.79 -23.79 -3.62
N GLY A 222 -20.93 -23.15 -3.84
CA GLY A 222 -22.19 -23.77 -3.50
C GLY A 222 -23.39 -23.01 -4.00
N LYS A 223 -24.57 -23.52 -3.67
CA LYS A 223 -25.84 -22.90 -4.00
C LYS A 223 -26.79 -22.92 -2.82
N VAL A 224 -27.37 -21.77 -2.51
CA VAL A 224 -28.46 -21.64 -1.54
C VAL A 224 -29.78 -21.83 -2.26
N ILE A 225 -30.57 -22.79 -1.79
CA ILE A 225 -31.91 -23.12 -2.30
C ILE A 225 -32.91 -22.69 -1.24
N SER A 226 -33.65 -21.61 -1.50
CA SER A 226 -34.78 -21.19 -0.67
C SER A 226 -36.09 -21.46 -1.40
N GLN A 227 -37.17 -21.69 -0.64
CA GLN A 227 -38.53 -21.65 -1.19
C GLN A 227 -38.94 -20.23 -1.60
N SER A 228 -38.30 -19.21 -1.01
CA SER A 228 -38.49 -17.81 -1.38
C SER A 228 -37.62 -17.47 -2.60
N SER A 229 -38.15 -16.65 -3.50
CA SER A 229 -37.45 -16.26 -4.73
C SER A 229 -36.28 -15.29 -4.51
N ASP A 230 -36.07 -14.80 -3.28
CA ASP A 230 -35.07 -13.79 -2.96
C ASP A 230 -33.88 -14.40 -2.21
N VAL A 231 -32.96 -14.98 -2.98
CA VAL A 231 -31.71 -15.59 -2.48
C VAL A 231 -30.49 -14.73 -2.77
N ALA A 232 -30.66 -13.52 -3.34
CA ALA A 232 -29.56 -12.65 -3.71
C ALA A 232 -29.07 -11.85 -2.50
N GLY A 233 -27.76 -11.70 -2.34
CA GLY A 233 -27.18 -10.87 -1.27
C GLY A 233 -27.27 -11.48 0.14
N LEU A 234 -27.55 -12.77 0.24
CA LEU A 234 -27.43 -13.50 1.51
C LEU A 234 -25.95 -13.68 1.84
N ARG A 235 -25.59 -13.48 3.11
CA ARG A 235 -24.23 -13.70 3.58
C ARG A 235 -24.13 -15.10 4.16
N VAL A 236 -23.30 -15.94 3.56
CA VAL A 236 -23.02 -17.29 4.05
C VAL A 236 -21.71 -17.24 4.82
N LEU A 237 -21.75 -17.60 6.10
CA LEU A 237 -20.60 -17.60 6.99
C LEU A 237 -20.22 -19.04 7.37
N PHE A 238 -18.96 -19.40 7.14
CA PHE A 238 -18.37 -20.67 7.53
C PHE A 238 -17.47 -20.41 8.75
N THR A 239 -17.95 -20.80 9.92
CA THR A 239 -17.20 -20.68 11.18
C THR A 239 -16.49 -22.01 11.44
N PRO A 240 -15.15 -22.06 11.57
CA PRO A 240 -14.46 -23.32 11.80
C PRO A 240 -14.88 -23.90 13.15
N VAL A 241 -15.17 -25.20 13.18
CA VAL A 241 -15.40 -25.91 14.44
C VAL A 241 -14.03 -26.08 15.10
N ILE A 242 -13.74 -25.18 16.04
CA ILE A 242 -12.46 -25.07 16.74
C ILE A 242 -12.21 -26.39 17.47
N SER A 243 -11.14 -27.10 17.09
CA SER A 243 -10.74 -28.35 17.74
C SER A 243 -9.71 -28.15 18.86
N GLY A 244 -9.35 -26.90 19.17
CA GLY A 244 -8.46 -26.52 20.27
C GLY A 244 -8.01 -25.06 20.23
N ILE A 245 -7.32 -24.60 21.28
CA ILE A 245 -6.86 -23.21 21.45
C ILE A 245 -5.87 -22.76 20.35
N SER A 246 -5.23 -23.70 19.67
CA SER A 246 -4.16 -23.45 18.69
C SER A 246 -4.62 -23.55 17.23
N ASP A 247 -5.92 -23.48 16.95
CA ASP A 247 -6.42 -23.62 15.58
C ASP A 247 -6.26 -22.29 14.81
N PRO A 248 -5.39 -22.21 13.79
CA PRO A 248 -5.14 -20.96 13.08
C PRO A 248 -6.22 -20.64 12.04
N ARG A 249 -7.24 -21.50 11.88
CA ARG A 249 -8.31 -21.31 10.90
C ARG A 249 -9.23 -20.17 11.33
N GLY A 250 -9.39 -19.19 10.44
CA GLY A 250 -10.39 -18.14 10.53
C GLY A 250 -11.75 -18.54 9.95
N SER A 251 -12.74 -17.67 10.13
CA SER A 251 -14.02 -17.81 9.42
C SER A 251 -13.87 -17.37 7.97
N ALA A 252 -14.63 -18.00 7.09
CA ALA A 252 -14.71 -17.61 5.68
C ALA A 252 -16.15 -17.19 5.35
N GLU A 253 -16.30 -16.27 4.41
CA GLU A 253 -17.60 -15.70 4.08
C GLU A 253 -17.86 -15.65 2.57
N ALA A 254 -19.12 -15.68 2.20
CA ALA A 254 -19.55 -15.49 0.83
C ALA A 254 -20.82 -14.63 0.78
N VAL A 255 -21.03 -13.98 -0.36
CA VAL A 255 -22.29 -13.33 -0.70
C VAL A 255 -22.91 -14.07 -1.87
N THR A 256 -24.19 -14.44 -1.75
CA THR A 256 -24.90 -15.17 -2.80
C THR A 256 -25.25 -14.25 -3.98
N ALA A 257 -25.11 -14.78 -5.19
CA ALA A 257 -25.56 -14.16 -6.43
C ALA A 257 -27.09 -14.28 -6.62
N GLN A 258 -27.61 -13.72 -7.72
CA GLN A 258 -29.04 -13.74 -8.04
C GLN A 258 -29.63 -15.15 -8.20
N ASP A 259 -28.82 -16.11 -8.63
CA ASP A 259 -29.22 -17.51 -8.76
C ASP A 259 -29.03 -18.31 -7.46
N GLY A 260 -28.56 -17.67 -6.39
CA GLY A 260 -28.22 -18.30 -5.11
C GLY A 260 -26.85 -18.97 -5.09
N SER A 261 -26.07 -18.90 -6.18
CA SER A 261 -24.69 -19.41 -6.18
C SER A 261 -23.78 -18.53 -5.31
N PHE A 262 -22.80 -19.15 -4.65
CA PHE A 262 -21.83 -18.42 -3.86
C PHE A 262 -20.44 -19.05 -4.00
N GLU A 263 -19.42 -18.21 -3.82
CA GLU A 263 -18.01 -18.61 -3.78
C GLU A 263 -17.41 -18.06 -2.49
N LEU A 264 -16.80 -18.92 -1.69
CA LEU A 264 -16.28 -18.57 -0.37
C LEU A 264 -15.00 -17.74 -0.49
N ILE A 265 -14.86 -16.74 0.39
CA ILE A 265 -13.70 -15.86 0.50
C ILE A 265 -13.22 -15.95 1.95
N TYR A 266 -11.99 -16.41 2.15
CA TYR A 266 -11.39 -16.49 3.49
C TYR A 266 -10.91 -15.12 3.97
N MET A 267 -10.24 -14.39 3.07
CA MET A 267 -9.72 -13.05 3.31
C MET A 267 -9.58 -12.40 1.93
N GLU A 268 -10.14 -11.21 1.71
CA GLU A 268 -9.96 -10.53 0.41
C GLU A 268 -8.47 -10.32 0.13
N PRO A 269 -7.94 -10.70 -1.07
CA PRO A 269 -8.63 -11.19 -2.28
C PRO A 269 -8.63 -12.73 -2.46
N HIS A 270 -8.25 -13.50 -1.44
CA HIS A 270 -8.07 -14.95 -1.47
C HIS A 270 -9.39 -15.72 -1.32
N LYS A 271 -9.72 -16.46 -2.39
CA LYS A 271 -10.90 -17.32 -2.45
C LYS A 271 -10.64 -18.70 -1.85
N GLY A 272 -11.69 -19.29 -1.29
CA GLY A 272 -11.69 -20.62 -0.68
C GLY A 272 -11.76 -20.59 0.85
N ALA A 273 -11.54 -21.75 1.46
CA ALA A 273 -11.35 -21.91 2.90
C ALA A 273 -10.31 -23.01 3.18
N PRO A 274 -9.64 -22.97 4.35
CA PRO A 274 -8.82 -24.08 4.82
C PRO A 274 -9.63 -25.38 4.93
N ALA A 275 -9.00 -26.53 4.72
CA ALA A 275 -9.65 -27.82 4.93
C ALA A 275 -10.07 -28.01 6.41
N GLY A 276 -11.19 -28.71 6.61
CA GLY A 276 -11.69 -29.09 7.94
C GLY A 276 -13.19 -28.87 8.13
N LYS A 277 -13.66 -29.02 9.37
CA LYS A 277 -15.09 -28.92 9.73
C LYS A 277 -15.49 -27.47 10.01
N TYR A 278 -16.64 -27.05 9.47
CA TYR A 278 -17.22 -25.73 9.62
C TYR A 278 -18.70 -25.83 10.00
N GLU A 279 -19.11 -24.92 10.88
CA GLU A 279 -20.50 -24.61 11.16
C GLU A 279 -20.96 -23.51 10.21
N VAL A 280 -22.02 -23.77 9.44
CA VAL A 280 -22.52 -22.84 8.43
C VAL A 280 -23.70 -22.06 8.97
N SER A 281 -23.61 -20.74 8.87
CA SER A 281 -24.69 -19.80 9.22
C SER A 281 -25.03 -18.96 8.01
N VAL A 282 -26.32 -18.74 7.75
CA VAL A 282 -26.80 -17.87 6.66
C VAL A 282 -27.45 -16.65 7.28
N TYR A 283 -27.04 -15.46 6.83
CA TYR A 283 -27.61 -14.18 7.26
C TYR A 283 -28.31 -13.53 6.07
N GLY A 284 -29.47 -12.93 6.33
CA GLY A 284 -30.15 -12.08 5.37
C GLY A 284 -29.32 -10.83 5.03
N ALA A 285 -29.70 -10.10 3.98
CA ALA A 285 -29.06 -8.84 3.61
C ALA A 285 -29.08 -7.78 4.73
N SER A 286 -30.02 -7.89 5.68
CA SER A 286 -30.12 -7.06 6.88
C SER A 286 -29.20 -7.50 8.04
N GLY A 287 -28.47 -8.60 7.89
CA GLY A 287 -27.66 -9.20 8.96
C GLY A 287 -28.43 -10.07 9.96
N VAL A 288 -29.74 -10.30 9.74
CA VAL A 288 -30.54 -11.19 10.59
C VAL A 288 -30.23 -12.65 10.24
N PRO A 289 -29.90 -13.52 11.22
CA PRO A 289 -29.66 -14.94 10.96
C PRO A 289 -30.94 -15.63 10.48
N LEU A 290 -30.81 -16.42 9.41
CA LEU A 290 -31.90 -17.24 8.86
C LEU A 290 -31.77 -18.67 9.41
N SER A 291 -32.88 -19.20 9.93
CA SER A 291 -32.94 -20.59 10.41
C SER A 291 -32.89 -21.56 9.24
N LEU A 292 -31.99 -22.54 9.32
CA LEU A 292 -31.84 -23.62 8.34
C LEU A 292 -32.82 -24.76 8.65
N SER A 293 -33.47 -25.31 7.62
CA SER A 293 -34.54 -26.31 7.79
C SER A 293 -34.09 -27.64 8.42
N GLU A 294 -32.79 -27.95 8.38
CA GLU A 294 -32.22 -29.26 8.79
C GLU A 294 -31.28 -29.17 10.02
N GLY A 295 -31.39 -28.12 10.84
CA GLY A 295 -30.45 -27.85 11.94
C GLY A 295 -29.17 -27.18 11.44
N THR A 296 -28.17 -26.96 12.31
CA THR A 296 -26.93 -26.29 11.88
C THR A 296 -26.09 -27.25 11.02
N PRO A 297 -25.94 -26.98 9.70
CA PRO A 297 -25.23 -27.89 8.83
C PRO A 297 -23.75 -27.78 9.12
N MET A 298 -23.21 -28.82 9.74
CA MET A 298 -21.77 -29.02 9.82
C MET A 298 -21.29 -29.54 8.47
N LEU A 299 -20.51 -28.73 7.76
CA LEU A 299 -19.90 -29.10 6.48
C LEU A 299 -18.41 -29.35 6.68
N THR A 300 -17.85 -30.27 5.90
CA THR A 300 -16.41 -30.55 5.91
C THR A 300 -15.82 -30.14 4.57
N VAL A 301 -14.87 -29.21 4.59
CA VAL A 301 -14.08 -28.81 3.43
C VAL A 301 -12.94 -29.82 3.27
N SER A 302 -12.95 -30.55 2.16
CA SER A 302 -11.93 -31.52 1.78
C SER A 302 -10.77 -30.83 1.06
N ASP A 303 -9.56 -31.36 1.23
CA ASP A 303 -8.35 -30.97 0.51
C ASP A 303 -8.19 -31.69 -0.84
N THR A 304 -8.93 -32.78 -1.05
CA THR A 304 -8.79 -33.70 -2.18
C THR A 304 -10.00 -33.70 -3.11
N GLU A 305 -11.19 -33.37 -2.59
CA GLU A 305 -12.45 -33.44 -3.33
C GLU A 305 -12.99 -32.04 -3.68
N PRO A 306 -13.76 -31.90 -4.77
CA PRO A 306 -14.40 -30.64 -5.11
C PRO A 306 -15.46 -30.28 -4.05
N ASN A 307 -15.26 -29.14 -3.38
CA ASN A 307 -16.15 -28.65 -2.33
C ASN A 307 -17.33 -27.87 -2.93
N ASN A 308 -18.34 -28.59 -3.41
CA ASN A 308 -19.61 -28.02 -3.89
C ASN A 308 -20.76 -28.35 -2.93
N PHE A 309 -21.29 -27.33 -2.26
CA PHE A 309 -22.33 -27.51 -1.23
C PHE A 309 -23.69 -26.96 -1.65
N GLN A 310 -24.76 -27.65 -1.25
CA GLN A 310 -26.13 -27.16 -1.40
C GLN A 310 -26.72 -26.88 -0.03
N ILE A 311 -27.11 -25.63 0.23
CA ILE A 311 -27.68 -25.19 1.49
C ILE A 311 -29.17 -24.94 1.27
N LYS A 312 -30.03 -25.65 2.00
CA LYS A 312 -31.49 -25.45 1.94
C LYS A 312 -31.93 -24.55 3.09
N LEU A 313 -32.66 -23.48 2.75
CA LEU A 313 -33.32 -22.57 3.70
C LEU A 313 -34.77 -23.02 3.93
#